data_AF-A0A2E0Q611-F1
#
_entry.id   AF-A0A2E0Q611-F1
#
_cell.length_a   1.000
_cell.length_b   1.000
_cell.length_c   1.000
_cell.angle_alpha   90.00
_cell.angle_beta   90.00
_cell.angle_gamma   90.00
#
_symmetry.space_group_name_H-M   'P 1'
#
loop_
_entity.id
_entity.type
_entity.pdbx_description
1 polymer ?
#
loop_
_entity_poly.entity_id
_entity_poly.type
_entity_poly.pdbx_seq_one_letter_code
_entity_poly.pdbx_strand_id
1 'polypeptide(L)'
;MRFEARLILPLQDPVTAARTRDTLDLGAPEAGGCSSTDTMREAARQAGQSELLDQYARDYPLDERKQGPHDQPQSMCPAFGSLRVGLRMKRTATVLSGSACCVYGLTFTSHFYGARRTVGYVPFSSETLVTGKLFEDIKEAVEQLADPA
;
A
#
# COMPACT_ATOMS: atom_id res chain seq x y z
N MET A 1 -46.69 -39.51 32.62
CA MET A 1 -45.45 -38.83 32.21
C MET A 1 -45.75 -38.00 30.98
N ARG A 2 -45.89 -36.68 31.14
CA ARG A 2 -46.16 -35.73 30.05
C ARG A 2 -44.82 -35.16 29.58
N PHE A 3 -44.44 -35.40 28.33
CA PHE A 3 -43.33 -34.71 27.68
C PHE A 3 -43.91 -33.52 26.93
N GLU A 4 -43.70 -32.31 27.44
CA GLU A 4 -44.04 -31.08 26.74
C GLU A 4 -43.00 -30.78 25.67
N ALA A 5 -43.44 -30.68 24.42
CA ALA A 5 -42.65 -30.16 23.32
C ALA A 5 -42.54 -28.63 23.49
N ARG A 6 -41.40 -28.18 24.02
CA ARG A 6 -41.06 -26.76 24.08
C ARG A 6 -40.75 -26.27 22.66
N LEU A 7 -41.65 -25.46 22.11
CA LEU A 7 -41.46 -24.72 20.88
C LEU A 7 -40.20 -23.85 21.01
N ILE A 8 -39.14 -24.18 20.25
CA ILE A 8 -37.95 -23.33 20.14
C ILE A 8 -38.38 -22.09 19.34
N LEU A 9 -38.32 -20.92 19.99
CA LEU A 9 -38.57 -19.60 19.43
C LEU A 9 -37.74 -19.40 18.14
N PRO A 10 -38.28 -18.78 17.06
CA PRO A 10 -37.46 -18.45 15.90
C PRO A 10 -36.33 -17.51 16.33
N LEU A 11 -35.09 -17.88 15.96
CA LEU A 11 -33.92 -17.02 16.05
C LEU A 11 -34.22 -15.70 15.32
N GLN A 12 -34.20 -14.60 16.04
CA GLN A 12 -34.27 -13.26 15.46
C GLN A 12 -32.92 -12.97 14.79
N ASP A 13 -32.92 -12.89 13.47
CA ASP A 13 -31.76 -12.43 12.70
C ASP A 13 -31.45 -10.96 13.07
N PRO A 14 -30.27 -10.61 13.61
CA PRO A 14 -29.96 -9.24 14.01
C PRO A 14 -29.64 -8.31 12.82
N VAL A 15 -29.80 -8.78 11.58
CA VAL A 15 -29.36 -8.09 10.37
C VAL A 15 -30.50 -7.30 9.73
N THR A 16 -31.22 -6.50 10.53
CA THR A 16 -32.21 -5.53 10.00
C THR A 16 -32.10 -4.14 10.64
N ALA A 17 -30.91 -3.75 11.09
CA ALA A 17 -30.62 -2.36 11.41
C ALA A 17 -29.94 -1.71 10.19
N ALA A 18 -30.59 -0.72 9.58
CA ALA A 18 -29.98 0.09 8.55
C ALA A 18 -28.72 0.77 9.13
N ARG A 19 -27.54 0.44 8.61
CA ARG A 19 -26.29 1.04 9.06
C ARG A 19 -26.25 2.52 8.69
N THR A 20 -26.39 3.39 9.67
CA THR A 20 -25.96 4.79 9.60
C THR A 20 -24.44 4.85 9.46
N ARG A 21 -23.93 5.73 8.61
CA ARG A 21 -22.49 5.95 8.46
C ARG A 21 -21.96 6.59 9.75
N ASP A 22 -20.95 5.98 10.36
CA ASP A 22 -20.21 6.58 11.46
C ASP A 22 -19.32 7.71 10.91
N THR A 23 -19.91 8.89 10.73
CA THR A 23 -19.15 10.12 10.47
C THR A 23 -18.69 10.69 11.79
N LEU A 24 -17.39 10.64 12.05
CA LEU A 24 -16.76 11.36 13.15
C LEU A 24 -16.84 12.87 12.85
N ASP A 25 -17.51 13.62 13.71
CA ASP A 25 -17.50 15.08 13.69
C ASP A 25 -16.15 15.57 14.24
N LEU A 26 -15.28 16.07 13.36
CA LEU A 26 -13.91 16.45 13.69
C LEU A 26 -13.77 17.90 14.18
N GLY A 27 -14.87 18.64 14.38
CA GLY A 27 -14.81 20.05 14.78
C GLY A 27 -14.19 20.96 13.73
N ALA A 28 -14.28 22.28 13.95
CA ALA A 28 -13.68 23.27 13.06
C ALA A 28 -12.14 23.16 13.12
N PRO A 29 -11.43 23.32 11.98
CA PRO A 29 -9.98 23.23 11.98
C PRO A 29 -9.40 24.38 12.80
N GLU A 30 -8.74 24.03 13.91
CA GLU A 30 -7.71 24.89 14.52
C GLU A 30 -6.72 25.29 13.41
N ALA A 31 -6.21 26.53 13.47
CA ALA A 31 -5.38 27.11 12.41
C ALA A 31 -4.12 26.26 12.13
N GLY A 32 -4.23 25.36 11.14
CA GLY A 32 -3.20 24.43 10.70
C GLY A 32 -3.54 22.97 11.04
N GLY A 33 -4.15 22.26 10.08
CA GLY A 33 -4.34 20.81 10.20
C GLY A 33 -3.01 20.05 10.17
N CYS A 34 -3.02 18.74 10.40
CA CYS A 34 -1.83 17.86 10.37
C CYS A 34 -1.02 17.88 9.06
N SER A 35 -1.44 18.66 8.05
CA SER A 35 -0.78 18.87 6.77
C SER A 35 -0.05 20.21 6.63
N SER A 36 -0.12 21.13 7.61
CA SER A 36 0.57 22.42 7.48
C SER A 36 2.04 22.31 7.88
N THR A 37 2.91 22.22 6.88
CA THR A 37 4.36 22.06 7.03
C THR A 37 4.98 23.17 7.87
N ASP A 38 4.50 24.41 7.77
CA ASP A 38 5.07 25.55 8.49
C ASP A 38 4.71 25.53 9.98
N THR A 39 3.50 25.13 10.36
CA THR A 39 3.13 24.99 11.77
C THR A 39 3.92 23.87 12.45
N MET A 40 4.17 22.77 11.73
CA MET A 40 4.99 21.66 12.19
C MET A 40 6.47 22.06 12.36
N ARG A 41 7.02 22.88 11.45
CA ARG A 41 8.39 23.42 11.55
C ARG A 41 8.53 24.36 12.74
N GLU A 42 7.57 25.25 12.94
CA GLU A 42 7.59 26.21 14.04
C GLU A 42 7.45 25.51 15.40
N ALA A 43 6.54 24.53 15.51
CA ALA A 43 6.43 23.68 16.69
C ALA A 43 7.73 22.92 17.00
N ALA A 44 8.39 22.35 15.98
CA ALA A 44 9.67 21.66 16.16
C ALA A 44 10.80 22.59 16.62
N ARG A 45 10.85 23.83 16.11
CA ARG A 45 11.80 24.85 16.60
C ARG A 45 11.50 25.26 18.04
N GLN A 46 10.23 25.44 18.40
CA GLN A 46 9.81 25.72 19.78
C GLN A 46 10.13 24.56 20.74
N ALA A 47 10.11 23.32 20.25
CA ALA A 47 10.53 22.13 20.99
C ALA A 47 12.06 21.94 21.09
N GLY A 48 12.86 22.94 20.64
CA GLY A 48 14.31 22.93 20.76
C GLY A 48 15.06 22.17 19.65
N GLN A 49 14.40 21.76 18.56
CA GLN A 49 15.02 21.02 17.45
C GLN A 49 15.65 21.94 16.38
N SER A 50 15.88 23.21 16.68
CA SER A 50 16.34 24.21 15.71
C SER A 50 17.67 23.85 15.04
N GLU A 51 18.65 23.37 15.81
CA GLU A 51 19.98 22.99 15.29
C GLU A 51 19.91 21.78 14.34
N LEU A 52 19.11 20.77 14.71
CA LEU A 52 18.86 19.59 13.89
C LEU A 52 18.18 19.96 12.56
N LEU A 53 17.20 20.87 12.61
CA LEU A 53 16.49 21.34 11.41
C LEU A 53 17.42 22.13 10.48
N ASP A 54 18.30 22.97 11.04
CA ASP A 54 19.27 23.74 10.27
C ASP A 54 20.34 22.82 9.64
N GLN A 55 20.74 21.74 10.32
CA GLN A 55 21.58 20.69 9.75
C GLN A 55 20.87 19.97 8.60
N TYR A 56 19.62 19.54 8.77
CA TYR A 56 18.86 18.88 7.70
C TYR A 56 18.67 19.76 6.47
N ALA A 57 18.43 21.06 6.67
CA ALA A 57 18.33 22.01 5.55
C ALA A 57 19.63 22.12 4.75
N ARG A 58 20.79 21.97 5.42
CA ARG A 58 22.11 21.98 4.78
C ARG A 58 22.43 20.66 4.07
N ASP A 59 22.12 19.54 4.71
CA ASP A 59 22.44 18.19 4.20
C ASP A 59 21.46 17.75 3.08
N TYR A 60 20.21 18.19 3.16
CA TYR A 60 19.14 17.88 2.21
C TYR A 60 18.48 19.16 1.68
N PRO A 61 19.19 19.95 0.85
CA PRO A 61 18.65 21.18 0.31
C PRO A 61 17.43 20.88 -0.58
N LEU A 62 16.30 21.47 -0.22
CA LEU A 62 15.10 21.45 -1.06
C LEU A 62 15.32 22.44 -2.22
N ASP A 63 15.15 21.99 -3.47
CA ASP A 63 15.10 22.90 -4.62
C ASP A 63 13.76 23.64 -4.55
N GLU A 64 13.76 24.97 -4.40
CA GLU A 64 12.53 25.78 -4.29
C GLU A 64 11.56 25.57 -5.46
N ARG A 65 12.05 25.09 -6.60
CA ARG A 65 11.26 24.77 -7.80
C ARG A 65 10.60 23.39 -7.75
N LYS A 66 10.95 22.54 -6.79
CA LYS A 66 10.44 21.18 -6.64
C LYS A 66 9.88 21.03 -5.23
N GLN A 67 8.60 20.69 -5.13
CA GLN A 67 8.07 20.11 -3.89
C GLN A 67 9.02 19.02 -3.41
N GLY A 68 9.33 19.03 -2.11
CA GLY A 68 10.22 18.05 -1.50
C GLY A 68 9.76 16.63 -1.87
N PRO A 69 10.65 15.62 -1.82
CA PRO A 69 10.31 14.26 -2.26
C PRO A 69 9.03 13.68 -1.63
N HIS A 70 8.60 14.21 -0.49
CA HIS A 70 7.38 13.82 0.23
C HIS A 70 6.21 14.79 0.13
N ASP A 71 6.42 16.00 -0.41
CA ASP A 71 5.37 17.02 -0.66
C ASP A 71 4.72 16.87 -2.05
N GLN A 72 5.11 15.84 -2.80
CA GLN A 72 4.51 15.51 -4.09
C GLN A 72 3.15 14.83 -3.89
N PRO A 73 2.24 14.93 -4.88
CA PRO A 73 1.01 14.16 -4.87
C PRO A 73 1.32 12.69 -4.59
N GLN A 74 0.56 12.06 -3.70
CA GLN A 74 0.75 10.65 -3.35
C GLN A 74 0.51 9.78 -4.58
N SER A 75 1.58 9.54 -5.33
CA SER A 75 1.56 8.73 -6.54
C SER A 75 1.87 7.27 -6.21
N MET A 76 1.25 6.35 -6.93
CA MET A 76 1.63 4.95 -6.86
C MET A 76 3.03 4.73 -7.39
N CYS A 77 3.70 3.68 -6.90
CA CYS A 77 5.05 3.37 -7.34
C CYS A 77 5.09 2.99 -8.83
N PRO A 78 6.25 3.19 -9.51
CA PRO A 78 6.39 2.88 -10.94
C PRO A 78 6.03 1.42 -11.31
N ALA A 79 6.21 0.48 -10.39
CA ALA A 79 5.83 -0.92 -10.58
C ALA A 79 4.32 -1.12 -10.79
N PHE A 80 3.48 -0.31 -10.15
CA PHE A 80 2.03 -0.35 -10.41
C PHE A 80 1.69 0.10 -11.83
N GLY A 81 2.40 1.13 -12.33
CA GLY A 81 2.27 1.60 -13.70
C GLY A 81 2.65 0.54 -14.73
N SER A 82 3.79 -0.14 -14.54
CA SER A 82 4.24 -1.21 -15.43
C SER A 82 3.31 -2.42 -15.39
N LEU A 83 2.85 -2.82 -14.20
CA LEU A 83 1.87 -3.90 -14.02
C LEU A 83 0.57 -3.60 -14.79
N ARG A 84 0.06 -2.36 -14.68
CA ARG A 84 -1.18 -1.94 -15.37
C ARG A 84 -1.06 -2.08 -16.89
N VAL A 85 0.11 -1.77 -17.45
CA VAL A 85 0.39 -1.93 -18.89
C VAL A 85 0.53 -3.41 -19.25
N GLY A 86 1.36 -4.15 -18.51
CA GLY A 86 1.63 -5.58 -18.75
C GLY A 86 0.35 -6.44 -18.77
N LEU A 87 -0.58 -6.17 -17.84
CA LEU A 87 -1.86 -6.88 -17.76
C LEU A 87 -2.81 -6.62 -18.95
N ARG A 88 -2.57 -5.56 -19.74
CA ARG A 88 -3.33 -5.24 -20.96
C ARG A 88 -2.68 -5.80 -22.23
N MET A 89 -1.41 -6.20 -22.18
CA MET A 89 -0.72 -6.80 -23.31
C MET A 89 -1.20 -8.25 -23.55
N LYS A 90 -1.17 -8.70 -24.80
CA LYS A 90 -1.50 -10.08 -25.19
C LYS A 90 -0.20 -10.87 -25.38
N ARG A 91 -0.23 -12.16 -25.03
CA ARG A 91 0.92 -13.08 -25.16
C ARG A 91 2.14 -12.63 -24.35
N THR A 92 1.90 -12.01 -23.20
CA THR A 92 2.93 -11.62 -22.24
C THR A 92 2.58 -12.21 -20.87
N ALA A 93 3.56 -12.83 -20.23
CA ALA A 93 3.49 -13.14 -18.81
C ALA A 93 3.97 -11.93 -18.01
N THR A 94 3.32 -11.65 -16.89
CA THR A 94 3.77 -10.62 -15.95
C THR A 94 4.21 -11.29 -14.67
N VAL A 95 5.48 -11.10 -14.29
CA VAL A 95 6.08 -11.66 -13.09
C VAL A 95 6.55 -10.51 -12.21
N LEU A 96 6.05 -10.45 -10.97
CA LEU A 96 6.49 -9.48 -9.98
C LEU A 96 7.68 -10.06 -9.20
N SER A 97 8.81 -9.35 -9.21
CA SER A 97 9.90 -9.57 -8.26
C SER A 97 9.77 -8.52 -7.16
N GLY A 98 9.50 -8.96 -5.93
CA GLY A 98 9.10 -8.07 -4.85
C GLY A 98 9.14 -8.73 -3.48
N SER A 99 9.18 -7.92 -2.44
CA SER A 99 8.83 -8.41 -1.10
C SER A 99 7.33 -8.68 -1.01
N ALA A 100 6.93 -9.49 -0.02
CA ALA A 100 5.54 -9.91 0.16
C ALA A 100 4.56 -8.72 0.23
N CYS A 101 4.95 -7.62 0.89
CA CYS A 101 4.10 -6.44 1.01
C CYS A 101 3.90 -5.69 -0.32
N CYS A 102 4.96 -5.58 -1.15
CA CYS A 102 4.85 -4.98 -2.47
C CYS A 102 3.90 -5.79 -3.36
N VAL A 103 4.06 -7.10 -3.39
CA VAL A 103 3.27 -7.97 -4.27
C VAL A 103 1.82 -8.06 -3.82
N TYR A 104 1.56 -8.15 -2.52
CA TYR A 104 0.19 -8.07 -2.00
C TYR A 104 -0.47 -6.74 -2.37
N GLY A 105 0.19 -5.60 -2.12
CA GLY A 105 -0.37 -4.29 -2.43
C GLY A 105 -0.64 -4.09 -3.92
N LEU A 106 0.31 -4.50 -4.77
CA LEU A 106 0.18 -4.41 -6.23
C LEU A 106 -0.92 -5.33 -6.78
N THR A 107 -1.01 -6.57 -6.31
CA THR A 107 -2.06 -7.51 -6.76
C THR A 107 -3.44 -7.08 -6.28
N PHE A 108 -3.56 -6.68 -5.00
CA PHE A 108 -4.80 -6.16 -4.42
C PHE A 108 -5.31 -4.93 -5.19
N THR A 109 -4.47 -3.91 -5.36
CA THR A 109 -4.86 -2.70 -6.10
C THR A 109 -5.19 -3.02 -7.56
N SER A 110 -4.40 -3.88 -8.22
CA SER A 110 -4.64 -4.25 -9.62
C SER A 110 -6.04 -4.84 -9.87
N HIS A 111 -6.61 -5.52 -8.87
CA HIS A 111 -7.97 -6.08 -8.95
C HIS A 111 -9.02 -4.98 -9.19
N PHE A 112 -8.95 -3.87 -8.45
CA PHE A 112 -9.86 -2.73 -8.64
C PHE A 112 -9.66 -2.01 -9.97
N TYR A 113 -8.46 -2.08 -10.55
CA TYR A 113 -8.15 -1.49 -11.86
C TYR A 113 -8.34 -2.46 -13.03
N GLY A 114 -9.10 -3.54 -12.80
CA GLY A 114 -9.57 -4.47 -13.82
C GLY A 114 -8.46 -5.38 -14.34
N ALA A 115 -7.57 -5.86 -13.47
CA ALA A 115 -6.65 -6.94 -13.81
C ALA A 115 -7.43 -8.17 -14.30
N ARG A 116 -7.10 -8.66 -15.50
CA ARG A 116 -7.77 -9.82 -16.14
C ARG A 116 -6.87 -11.02 -16.35
N ARG A 117 -5.59 -10.92 -15.99
CA ARG A 117 -4.58 -11.94 -16.24
C ARG A 117 -3.88 -12.29 -14.94
N THR A 118 -3.34 -13.50 -14.88
CA THR A 118 -2.53 -13.99 -13.78
C THR A 118 -1.22 -13.20 -13.70
N VAL A 119 -0.71 -13.09 -12.49
CA VAL A 119 0.56 -12.44 -12.17
C VAL A 119 1.44 -13.49 -11.50
N GLY A 120 2.57 -13.80 -12.10
CA GLY A 120 3.62 -14.61 -11.47
C GLY A 120 4.32 -13.82 -10.37
N TYR A 121 4.98 -14.52 -9.45
CA TYR A 121 5.63 -13.91 -8.30
C TYR A 121 6.94 -14.62 -7.97
N VAL A 122 8.02 -13.84 -7.85
CA VAL A 122 9.30 -14.28 -7.29
C VAL A 122 9.52 -13.51 -5.98
N PRO A 123 9.42 -14.18 -4.82
CA PRO A 123 9.60 -13.55 -3.52
C PRO A 123 11.07 -13.22 -3.25
N PHE A 124 11.32 -12.12 -2.55
CA PHE A 124 12.62 -11.88 -1.92
C PHE A 124 12.48 -11.39 -0.48
N SER A 125 13.53 -11.66 0.30
CA SER A 125 13.82 -11.08 1.61
C SER A 125 15.13 -10.30 1.57
N SER A 126 15.41 -9.53 2.62
CA SER A 126 16.69 -8.82 2.77
C SER A 126 17.89 -9.76 2.67
N GLU A 127 17.77 -10.99 3.18
CA GLU A 127 18.81 -12.01 3.10
C GLU A 127 19.06 -12.47 1.65
N THR A 128 18.01 -12.77 0.89
CA THR A 128 18.14 -13.18 -0.52
C THR A 128 18.67 -12.07 -1.43
N LEU A 129 18.45 -10.80 -1.05
CA LEU A 129 18.99 -9.64 -1.77
C LEU A 129 20.50 -9.51 -1.59
N VAL A 130 21.01 -9.67 -0.36
CA VAL A 130 22.44 -9.50 -0.09
C VAL A 130 23.28 -10.71 -0.47
N THR A 131 22.68 -11.91 -0.49
CA THR A 131 23.35 -13.15 -0.90
C THR A 131 23.36 -13.35 -2.41
N GLY A 132 22.62 -12.52 -3.18
CA GLY A 132 22.50 -12.65 -4.62
C GLY A 132 21.55 -13.76 -5.09
N LYS A 133 20.94 -14.51 -4.16
CA LYS A 133 20.02 -15.62 -4.48
C LYS A 133 18.83 -15.18 -5.34
N LEU A 134 18.38 -13.93 -5.20
CA LEU A 134 17.28 -13.39 -5.99
C LEU A 134 17.49 -13.54 -7.51
N PHE A 135 18.73 -13.42 -7.99
CA PHE A 135 18.99 -13.58 -9.42
C PHE A 135 18.69 -15.00 -9.89
N GLU A 136 19.14 -16.01 -9.14
CA GLU A 136 18.90 -17.42 -9.48
C GLU A 136 17.40 -17.75 -9.40
N ASP A 137 16.70 -17.25 -8.38
CA ASP A 137 15.26 -17.45 -8.21
C ASP A 137 14.47 -16.82 -9.39
N ILE A 138 14.90 -15.65 -9.90
CA ILE A 138 14.29 -15.03 -11.09
C ILE A 138 14.59 -15.84 -12.34
N LYS A 139 15.85 -16.28 -12.52
CA LYS A 139 16.27 -17.04 -13.69
C LYS A 139 15.48 -18.35 -13.79
N GLU A 140 15.41 -19.11 -12.69
CA GLU A 140 14.64 -20.36 -12.63
C GLU A 140 13.16 -20.12 -12.95
N ALA A 141 12.55 -19.08 -12.38
CA ALA A 141 11.15 -18.74 -12.66
C ALA A 141 10.91 -18.39 -14.14
N VAL A 142 11.87 -17.71 -14.79
CA VAL A 142 11.77 -17.38 -16.22
C VAL A 142 11.96 -18.63 -17.09
N GLU A 143 12.91 -19.50 -16.75
CA GLU A 143 13.14 -20.78 -17.46
C GLU A 143 11.89 -21.67 -17.39
N GLN A 144 11.28 -21.82 -16.21
CA GLN A 144 10.04 -22.59 -16.02
C GLN A 144 8.86 -21.98 -16.79
N LEU A 145 8.73 -20.66 -16.80
CA LEU A 145 7.66 -19.96 -17.51
C LEU A 145 7.82 -20.06 -19.04
N ALA A 146 9.06 -20.14 -19.51
CA ALA A 146 9.41 -20.22 -20.93
C ALA A 146 9.43 -21.66 -21.48
N ASP A 147 9.35 -22.67 -20.62
CA ASP A 147 9.34 -24.08 -21.03
C ASP A 147 8.06 -24.40 -21.83
N PRO A 148 8.18 -24.77 -23.13
CA PRO A 148 7.04 -25.10 -23.96
C PRO A 148 6.55 -26.55 -23.79
N ALA A 149 7.27 -27.39 -23.04
CA ALA A 149 7.03 -28.83 -22.92
C ALA A 149 5.81 -29.21 -22.08
#